data_AF-A0A1M7UJ87-F1
#
_entry.id   AF-A0A1M7UJ87-F1
#
_cell.length_a   1.000
_cell.length_b   1.000
_cell.length_c   1.000
_cell.angle_alpha   90.00
_cell.angle_beta   90.00
_cell.angle_gamma   90.00
#
_symmetry.space_group_name_H-M   'P 1'
#
loop_
_entity.id
_entity.type
_entity.pdbx_description
1 polymer ?
#
loop_
_entity_poly.entity_id
_entity_poly.type
_entity_poly.pdbx_seq_one_letter_code
_entity_poly.pdbx_strand_id
1 'polypeptide(L)' 'MEDFTHRENLKILRRQLTLAKDDARRQLLLRLLAEEEARIPVATR' A
#
# COMPACT_ATOMS: atom_id res chain seq x y z
N MET A 1 -10.48 8.53 -10.23
CA MET A 1 -9.86 7.22 -10.53
C MET A 1 -8.71 6.95 -9.57
N GLU A 2 -7.86 7.94 -9.29
CA GLU A 2 -6.74 7.82 -8.35
C GLU A 2 -7.13 7.43 -6.92
N ASP A 3 -8.23 7.99 -6.37
CA ASP A 3 -8.73 7.61 -5.04
C ASP A 3 -9.09 6.12 -4.93
N PHE A 4 -9.64 5.54 -6.01
CA PHE A 4 -9.98 4.13 -6.06
C PHE A 4 -8.70 3.29 -6.11
N THR A 5 -7.75 3.65 -6.97
CA THR A 5 -6.45 2.98 -7.06
C THR A 5 -5.70 3.02 -5.73
N HIS A 6 -5.66 4.18 -5.07
CA HIS A 6 -5.04 4.35 -3.76
C HIS A 6 -5.64 3.40 -2.71
N ARG A 7 -6.98 3.35 -2.61
CA ARG A 7 -7.66 2.45 -1.66
C ARG A 7 -7.42 0.98 -1.97
N GLU A 8 -7.41 0.59 -3.23
CA GLU A 8 -7.13 -0.80 -3.63
C GLU A 8 -5.67 -1.18 -3.38
N ASN A 9 -4.72 -0.29 -3.65
CA ASN A 9 -3.30 -0.49 -3.34
C ASN A 9 -3.10 -0.76 -1.84
N LEU A 10 -3.70 0.05 -0.96
CA LEU A 10 -3.64 -0.15 0.48
C LEU A 10 -4.19 -1.53 0.91
N LYS A 11 -5.33 -1.96 0.33
CA LYS A 11 -5.89 -3.30 0.61
C LYS A 11 -4.96 -4.42 0.18
N ILE A 12 -4.38 -4.30 -1.02
CA ILE A 12 -3.47 -5.31 -1.57
C ILE A 12 -2.21 -5.41 -0.71
N LEU A 13 -1.57 -4.28 -0.37
CA LEU A 13 -0.36 -4.24 0.44
C LEU A 13 -0.60 -4.83 1.84
N ARG A 14 -1.71 -4.48 2.49
CA ARG A 14 -2.10 -5.08 3.78
C ARG A 14 -2.33 -6.58 3.69
N ARG A 15 -2.99 -7.06 2.63
CA ARG A 15 -3.17 -8.51 2.40
C ARG A 15 -1.85 -9.23 2.13
N GLN A 16 -0.94 -8.61 1.39
CA GLN A 16 0.37 -9.21 1.12
C GLN A 16 1.23 -9.27 2.38
N LEU A 17 1.10 -8.31 3.30
CA LEU A 17 1.78 -8.33 4.60
C LEU A 17 1.36 -9.51 5.47
N THR A 18 0.06 -9.86 5.47
CA THR A 18 -0.41 -11.03 6.23
C THR A 18 0.06 -12.36 5.63
N LEU A 19 0.33 -12.38 4.32
CA LEU A 19 0.81 -13.55 3.59
C LEU A 19 2.34 -13.65 3.51
N ALA A 20 3.07 -12.61 3.92
CA ALA A 20 4.53 -12.59 3.89
C ALA A 20 5.10 -13.58 4.92
N LYS A 21 5.91 -14.53 4.43
CA LYS A 21 6.55 -15.57 5.23
C LYS A 21 7.98 -15.21 5.64
N ASP A 22 8.61 -14.31 4.90
CA ASP A 22 9.97 -13.85 5.12
C ASP A 22 9.99 -12.37 5.54
N ASP A 23 10.96 -12.05 6.40
CA ASP A 23 11.06 -10.72 6.99
C ASP A 23 11.55 -9.66 6.00
N ALA A 24 12.34 -10.05 5.00
CA ALA A 24 12.79 -9.14 3.94
C ALA A 24 11.60 -8.61 3.12
N ARG A 25 10.71 -9.51 2.69
CA ARG A 25 9.48 -9.16 1.99
C ARG A 25 8.53 -8.38 2.89
N ARG A 26 8.41 -8.75 4.17
CA ARG A 26 7.59 -7.98 5.14
C ARG A 26 8.10 -6.55 5.26
N GLN A 27 9.40 -6.34 5.39
CA GLN A 27 10.00 -5.00 5.48
C GLN A 27 9.79 -4.20 4.19
N LEU A 28 9.93 -4.81 3.01
CA LEU A 28 9.65 -4.15 1.74
C LEU A 28 8.18 -3.71 1.66
N LEU A 29 7.24 -4.61 1.98
CA LEU A 29 5.81 -4.31 1.94
C LEU A 29 5.41 -3.23 2.95
N LEU A 30 6.05 -3.18 4.12
CA LEU A 30 5.83 -2.11 5.11
C LEU A 30 6.27 -0.74 4.56
N ARG A 31 7.40 -0.66 3.85
CA ARG A 31 7.85 0.59 3.21
C ARG A 31 6.87 1.04 2.14
N LEU A 32 6.46 0.12 1.26
CA LEU A 32 5.48 0.42 0.21
C LEU A 32 4.13 0.84 0.78
N LEU A 33 3.69 0.22 1.88
CA LEU A 33 2.47 0.62 2.56
C LEU A 33 2.58 2.03 3.13
N ALA A 34 3.70 2.38 3.78
CA ALA A 34 3.92 3.71 4.31
C ALA A 34 3.99 4.79 3.22
N GLU A 35 4.62 4.48 2.08
CA GLU A 35 4.66 5.37 0.91
C GLU A 35 3.26 5.60 0.33
N GLU A 36 2.47 4.53 0.17
CA GLU A 36 1.11 4.64 -0.32
C GLU A 36 0.23 5.40 0.69
N GLU A 37 0.33 5.13 2.00
CA GLU A 37 -0.42 5.85 3.06
C GLU A 37 -0.07 7.34 3.13
N ALA A 38 1.18 7.72 2.83
CA ALA A 38 1.62 9.11 2.75
C ALA A 38 1.20 9.81 1.45
N ARG A 39 0.79 9.06 0.43
CA ARG A 39 0.33 9.60 -0.84
C ARG A 39 -1.03 10.27 -0.63
N ILE A 40 -1.05 11.59 -0.72
CA ILE A 40 -2.30 12.35 -0.78
C ILE A 40 -2.93 12.03 -2.15
N PRO A 41 -4.15 11.45 -2.20
CA PRO A 41 -4.84 11.27 -3.46
C PRO A 41 -5.00 12.65 -4.08
N VAL A 42 -4.47 12.85 -5.30
CA VAL A 42 -4.69 14.09 -6.02
C VAL A 42 -6.14 14.04 -6.46
N ALA A 43 -7.03 14.55 -5.61
CA ALA A 43 -8.39 14.85 -6.00
C ALA A 43 -8.28 15.88 -7.12
N THR A 44 -8.32 15.40 -8.35
CA THR A 44 -8.42 16.24 -9.54
C THR A 44 -9.71 17.05 -9.36
N ARG A 45 -9.56 18.32 -8.97
CA ARG A 45 -10.64 19.30 -8.91
C ARG A 45 -10.96 19.80 -10.30
#